data_AF-A0A6P5EYZ8-F1
#
_entry.id   AF-A0A6P5EYZ8-F1
#
_cell.length_a   1.000
_cell.length_b   1.000
_cell.length_c   1.000
_cell.angle_alpha   90.00
_cell.angle_beta   90.00
_cell.angle_gamma   90.00
#
_symmetry.space_group_name_H-M   'P 1'
#
loop_
_entity.id
_entity.type
_entity.pdbx_description
1 polymer ?
#
loop_
_entity_poly.entity_id
_entity_poly.type
_entity_poly.pdbx_seq_one_letter_code
_entity_poly.pdbx_strand_id
1 'polypeptide(L)'
;MPPKSKTISTLLTQIITHSHCKSEAPLLLTPIAIMHSTHTREREREREIHTTVTMESSDYLARRPLHVVFFPFMATGHMPPMVDMANLFAARGGVATTVVATPANAPLIDSRRLPGANISLRILPFPSPALTGLPPGIENIAELSDSDSVNRFMVAVPGLREPFSRLLREIRPVDAVVSDYFFPWTIPVAEELGIPRLVFHGTGFFALCATAAPATPLGSSDTVVLGGLPRRVVMLRSQMPDSGKSPPAFRELFGEIATTEGRSFGTVVNSFYELEPDYIRHFREAMGHRAWHVGPIALFGRDGTLLQRRLRPKEKQEDEEAQERKEQTHEPTGSSSYLIEWLDRNRPGSVIYVCFGSMGRLGAAQLAQLAFGLEASDYPFIWVVRDSDDDDAEWLRRGFRERVEDRGLVLKGWSLRH
;
A
#
# COMPACT_ATOMS: atom_id res chain seq x y z
N MET A 1 33.83 -0.24 -4.43
CA MET A 1 32.42 0.20 -4.32
C MET A 1 31.92 -0.11 -2.92
N PRO A 2 31.08 0.74 -2.29
CA PRO A 2 30.46 0.40 -1.01
C PRO A 2 29.63 -0.91 -1.12
N PRO A 3 29.52 -1.70 -0.04
CA PRO A 3 28.69 -2.91 -0.05
C PRO A 3 27.23 -2.54 -0.33
N LYS A 4 26.52 -3.36 -1.13
CA LYS A 4 25.14 -3.12 -1.58
C LYS A 4 24.21 -2.69 -0.44
N SER A 5 24.37 -3.32 0.73
CA SER A 5 23.65 -3.01 1.97
C SER A 5 23.78 -1.54 2.42
N LYS A 6 24.99 -0.98 2.36
CA LYS A 6 25.26 0.41 2.74
C LYS A 6 24.59 1.36 1.74
N THR A 7 24.73 1.08 0.45
CA THR A 7 24.15 1.89 -0.63
C THR A 7 22.62 1.95 -0.56
N ILE A 8 21.97 0.81 -0.29
CA ILE A 8 20.50 0.74 -0.16
C ILE A 8 20.01 1.45 1.11
N SER A 9 20.74 1.33 2.22
CA SER A 9 20.42 2.08 3.44
C SER A 9 20.49 3.59 3.21
N THR A 10 21.51 4.06 2.47
CA THR A 10 21.63 5.47 2.07
C THR A 10 20.47 5.91 1.19
N LEU A 11 20.12 5.13 0.15
CA LEU A 11 18.99 5.44 -0.74
C LEU A 11 17.68 5.59 0.04
N LEU A 12 17.36 4.65 0.93
CA LEU A 12 16.14 4.71 1.75
C LEU A 12 16.14 5.92 2.70
N THR A 13 17.29 6.27 3.26
CA THR A 13 17.44 7.46 4.11
C THR A 13 17.27 8.76 3.31
N GLN A 14 17.79 8.81 2.08
CA GLN A 14 17.55 9.91 1.15
C GLN A 14 16.07 10.02 0.75
N ILE A 15 15.37 8.88 0.66
CA ILE A 15 13.94 8.86 0.39
C ILE A 15 13.17 9.58 1.50
N ILE A 16 13.46 9.22 2.75
CA ILE A 16 12.84 9.82 3.94
C ILE A 16 13.14 11.32 4.05
N THR A 17 14.41 11.72 3.96
CA THR A 17 14.85 13.12 4.19
C THR A 17 14.30 14.11 3.16
N HIS A 18 14.20 13.73 1.90
CA HIS A 18 13.57 14.58 0.87
C HIS A 18 12.06 14.77 1.06
N SER A 19 11.37 13.78 1.65
CA SER A 19 9.95 13.93 1.97
C SER A 19 9.75 15.00 3.04
N HIS A 20 10.67 15.12 4.01
CA HIS A 20 10.64 16.17 5.02
C HIS A 20 11.10 17.56 4.50
N CYS A 21 12.11 17.62 3.62
CA CYS A 21 12.66 18.91 3.16
C CYS A 21 11.71 19.69 2.21
N LYS A 22 10.70 19.05 1.62
CA LYS A 22 9.70 19.71 0.77
C LYS A 22 8.45 20.21 1.52
N SER A 23 8.31 19.94 2.82
CA SER A 23 7.18 20.44 3.63
C SER A 23 7.43 21.81 4.25
N GLU A 24 8.67 22.34 4.22
CA GLU A 24 9.00 23.69 4.69
C GLU A 24 8.80 24.74 3.59
N ALA A 25 7.55 25.11 3.34
CA ALA A 25 7.24 26.48 2.90
C ALA A 25 6.98 27.31 4.17
N PRO A 26 7.60 28.48 4.37
CA PRO A 26 7.53 29.20 5.62
C PRO A 26 6.13 29.81 5.79
N LEU A 27 5.30 29.18 6.63
CA LEU A 27 4.22 29.89 7.29
C LEU A 27 4.85 30.78 8.36
N LEU A 28 4.83 32.09 8.10
CA LEU A 28 5.18 33.13 9.07
C LEU A 28 4.23 33.05 10.26
N LEU A 29 4.64 32.37 11.33
CA LEU A 29 4.11 32.56 12.67
C LEU A 29 5.27 32.68 13.65
N THR A 30 5.33 33.84 14.31
CA THR A 30 6.29 34.24 15.33
C THR A 30 6.27 33.34 16.58
N PRO A 31 7.37 33.29 17.35
CA PRO A 31 7.75 32.12 18.15
C PRO A 31 7.21 32.16 19.59
N ILE A 32 6.80 30.99 20.09
CA ILE A 32 6.85 30.67 21.51
C ILE A 32 7.92 29.60 21.69
N ALA A 33 9.04 30.01 22.26
CA ALA A 33 10.11 29.12 22.70
C ALA A 33 9.65 28.33 23.94
N ILE A 34 9.97 27.04 24.00
CA ILE A 34 10.64 26.31 25.11
C ILE A 34 10.54 24.80 24.82
N MET A 35 11.67 24.20 24.42
CA MET A 35 12.24 22.90 24.81
C MET A 35 13.31 22.49 23.78
N HIS A 36 14.48 23.12 23.88
CA HIS A 36 15.68 22.79 23.12
C HIS A 36 16.58 21.87 23.97
N SER A 37 16.73 20.60 23.60
CA SER A 37 18.00 19.88 23.87
C SER A 37 18.14 18.55 23.11
N THR A 38 17.05 17.88 22.71
CA THR A 38 17.12 16.60 21.98
C THR A 38 17.03 16.76 20.46
N HIS A 39 16.30 17.75 19.95
CA HIS A 39 16.16 18.02 18.52
C HIS A 39 17.43 18.53 17.82
N THR A 40 18.38 19.11 18.57
CA THR A 40 19.62 19.67 18.00
C THR A 40 20.58 18.58 17.53
N ARG A 41 20.68 17.45 18.23
CA ARG A 41 21.60 16.36 17.85
C ARG A 41 21.18 15.62 16.59
N GLU A 42 19.88 15.40 16.37
CA GLU A 42 19.41 14.80 15.11
C GLU A 42 19.54 15.79 13.94
N ARG A 43 19.20 17.07 14.15
CA ARG A 43 19.37 18.12 13.13
C ARG A 43 20.83 18.39 12.76
N GLU A 44 21.75 18.31 13.72
CA GLU A 44 23.18 18.41 13.46
C GLU A 44 23.68 17.20 12.66
N ARG A 45 23.21 15.99 12.99
CA ARG A 45 23.52 14.77 12.23
C ARG A 45 22.96 14.81 10.80
N GLU A 46 21.76 15.36 10.62
CA GLU A 46 21.13 15.57 9.31
C GLU A 46 21.86 16.63 8.47
N ARG A 47 22.35 17.71 9.10
CA ARG A 47 23.19 18.73 8.44
C ARG A 47 24.55 18.18 8.05
N GLU A 48 25.19 17.39 8.91
CA GLU A 48 26.47 16.73 8.63
C GLU A 48 26.34 15.73 7.45
N ILE A 49 25.21 15.02 7.36
CA ILE A 49 24.84 14.20 6.20
C ILE A 49 24.66 15.08 4.96
N HIS A 50 23.98 16.22 5.07
CA HIS A 50 23.74 17.13 3.94
C HIS A 50 25.06 17.70 3.36
N THR A 51 26.01 18.09 4.22
CA THR A 51 27.33 18.61 3.79
C THR A 51 28.23 17.51 3.20
N THR A 52 28.15 16.28 3.72
CA THR A 52 28.87 15.13 3.14
C THR A 52 28.32 14.76 1.75
N VAL A 53 27.01 14.89 1.54
CA VAL A 53 26.33 14.60 0.25
C VAL A 53 26.71 15.61 -0.84
N THR A 54 26.97 16.88 -0.50
CA THR A 54 27.39 17.87 -1.50
C THR A 54 28.78 17.59 -2.09
N MET A 55 29.71 17.01 -1.32
CA MET A 55 31.05 16.64 -1.82
C MET A 55 31.08 15.33 -2.61
N GLU A 56 30.15 14.39 -2.39
CA GLU A 56 30.03 13.14 -3.17
C GLU A 56 29.29 13.31 -4.51
N SER A 57 28.62 14.44 -4.72
CA SER A 57 27.73 14.68 -5.88
C SER A 57 28.44 14.70 -7.25
N SER A 58 29.75 14.99 -7.29
CA SER A 58 30.54 14.96 -8.54
C SER A 58 30.86 13.53 -9.02
N ASP A 59 30.80 12.53 -8.13
CA ASP A 59 31.16 11.13 -8.40
C ASP A 59 29.93 10.25 -8.74
N TYR A 60 28.71 10.78 -8.50
CA TYR A 60 27.44 10.10 -8.75
C TYR A 60 27.10 9.99 -10.25
N LEU A 61 27.54 10.95 -11.07
CA LEU A 61 27.26 10.97 -12.51
C LEU A 61 28.02 9.88 -13.30
N ALA A 62 29.03 9.24 -12.70
CA ALA A 62 29.85 8.20 -13.33
C ALA A 62 29.44 6.76 -12.95
N ARG A 63 28.44 6.56 -12.08
CA ARG A 63 28.02 5.23 -11.61
C ARG A 63 26.76 4.75 -12.32
N ARG A 64 26.72 3.45 -12.66
CA ARG A 64 25.51 2.82 -13.20
C ARG A 64 24.33 3.05 -12.24
N PRO A 65 23.09 3.17 -12.75
CA PRO A 65 21.92 3.22 -11.89
C PRO A 65 21.87 2.00 -10.95
N LEU A 66 21.45 2.23 -9.70
CA LEU A 66 21.07 1.15 -8.79
C LEU A 66 19.86 0.42 -9.35
N HIS A 67 19.81 -0.89 -9.20
CA HIS A 67 18.69 -1.68 -9.70
C HIS A 67 17.94 -2.35 -8.53
N VAL A 68 16.69 -1.92 -8.31
CA VAL A 68 15.82 -2.46 -7.24
C VAL A 68 14.64 -3.22 -7.86
N VAL A 69 14.46 -4.47 -7.45
CA VAL A 69 13.34 -5.31 -7.91
C VAL A 69 12.22 -5.27 -6.86
N PHE A 70 10.99 -5.04 -7.31
CA PHE A 70 9.78 -5.02 -6.50
C PHE A 70 8.92 -6.22 -6.88
N PHE A 71 8.55 -7.04 -5.90
CA PHE A 71 7.73 -8.22 -6.13
C PHE A 71 6.53 -8.26 -5.16
N PRO A 72 5.39 -7.67 -5.56
CA PRO A 72 4.19 -7.62 -4.74
C PRO A 72 3.45 -8.94 -4.72
N PHE A 73 2.75 -9.21 -3.62
CA PHE A 73 1.77 -10.29 -3.58
C PHE A 73 0.59 -9.94 -4.51
N MET A 74 0.06 -10.95 -5.19
CA MET A 74 -1.03 -10.80 -6.17
C MET A 74 -2.39 -10.56 -5.49
N ALA A 75 -2.49 -9.40 -4.83
CA ALA A 75 -3.66 -8.87 -4.14
C ALA A 75 -3.76 -7.36 -4.36
N THR A 76 -4.97 -6.84 -4.49
CA THR A 76 -5.20 -5.40 -4.76
C THR A 76 -4.72 -4.50 -3.62
N GLY A 77 -4.57 -5.02 -2.39
CA GLY A 77 -3.99 -4.26 -1.26
C GLY A 77 -2.46 -4.13 -1.30
N HIS A 78 -1.77 -4.96 -2.10
CA HIS A 78 -0.31 -5.07 -2.10
C HIS A 78 0.34 -4.54 -3.38
N MET A 79 -0.24 -4.84 -4.55
CA MET A 79 0.35 -4.43 -5.82
C MET A 79 0.38 -2.90 -6.01
N PRO A 80 -0.73 -2.16 -5.85
CA PRO A 80 -0.72 -0.70 -6.00
C PRO A 80 0.35 0.02 -5.16
N PRO A 81 0.40 -0.14 -3.81
CA PRO A 81 1.40 0.58 -3.02
C PRO A 81 2.83 0.17 -3.36
N MET A 82 3.08 -1.05 -3.82
CA MET A 82 4.42 -1.47 -4.21
C MET A 82 4.84 -0.91 -5.58
N VAL A 83 3.91 -0.79 -6.55
CA VAL A 83 4.19 -0.09 -7.82
C VAL A 83 4.43 1.39 -7.56
N ASP A 84 3.63 2.02 -6.71
CA ASP A 84 3.79 3.42 -6.35
C ASP A 84 5.12 3.64 -5.58
N MET A 85 5.59 2.64 -4.83
CA MET A 85 6.93 2.63 -4.24
C MET A 85 8.03 2.51 -5.31
N ALA A 86 7.88 1.64 -6.30
CA ALA A 86 8.83 1.53 -7.41
C ALA A 86 8.93 2.85 -8.19
N ASN A 87 7.79 3.50 -8.43
CA ASN A 87 7.71 4.84 -9.01
C ASN A 87 8.50 5.87 -8.16
N LEU A 88 8.30 5.88 -6.84
CA LEU A 88 9.01 6.76 -5.91
C LEU A 88 10.53 6.56 -5.96
N PHE A 89 10.99 5.30 -6.08
CA PHE A 89 12.42 4.98 -6.18
C PHE A 89 12.99 5.45 -7.51
N ALA A 90 12.32 5.14 -8.63
CA ALA A 90 12.78 5.54 -9.96
C ALA A 90 12.87 7.06 -10.14
N ALA A 91 11.97 7.82 -9.49
CA ALA A 91 11.97 9.27 -9.54
C ALA A 91 13.14 9.95 -8.80
N ARG A 92 13.98 9.20 -8.08
CA ARG A 92 15.15 9.75 -7.38
C ARG A 92 16.30 10.11 -8.31
N GLY A 93 16.29 9.61 -9.54
CA GLY A 93 17.46 9.66 -10.42
C GLY A 93 18.52 8.66 -9.96
N GLY A 94 19.19 8.01 -10.92
CA GLY A 94 20.20 6.99 -10.59
C GLY A 94 19.65 5.69 -10.01
N VAL A 95 18.33 5.45 -10.07
CA VAL A 95 17.69 4.18 -9.69
C VAL A 95 16.82 3.68 -10.84
N ALA A 96 17.13 2.48 -11.31
CA ALA A 96 16.28 1.67 -12.16
C ALA A 96 15.44 0.74 -11.27
N THR A 97 14.18 0.54 -11.62
CA THR A 97 13.30 -0.40 -10.89
C THR A 97 12.71 -1.43 -11.83
N THR A 98 12.46 -2.63 -11.30
CA THR A 98 11.75 -3.69 -12.01
C THR A 98 10.60 -4.15 -11.15
N VAL A 99 9.37 -4.07 -11.63
CA VAL A 99 8.21 -4.65 -10.96
C VAL A 99 7.93 -6.02 -11.56
N VAL A 100 7.75 -7.00 -10.69
CA VAL A 100 7.41 -8.37 -11.05
C VAL A 100 5.90 -8.57 -10.96
N ALA A 101 5.31 -9.17 -11.98
CA ALA A 101 3.89 -9.46 -12.08
C ALA A 101 3.66 -10.89 -12.58
N THR A 102 2.43 -11.36 -12.48
CA THR A 102 1.94 -12.53 -13.22
C THR A 102 1.09 -12.05 -14.42
N PRO A 103 0.85 -12.89 -15.46
CA PRO A 103 0.12 -12.48 -16.66
C PRO A 103 -1.20 -11.75 -16.40
N ALA A 104 -2.06 -12.25 -15.52
CA ALA A 104 -3.37 -11.66 -15.25
C ALA A 104 -3.29 -10.33 -14.48
N ASN A 105 -2.21 -10.12 -13.71
CA ASN A 105 -1.99 -8.91 -12.93
C ASN A 105 -1.17 -7.84 -13.68
N ALA A 106 -0.55 -8.20 -14.81
CA ALA A 106 0.30 -7.30 -15.58
C ALA A 106 -0.42 -6.01 -16.02
N PRO A 107 -1.69 -6.01 -16.51
CA PRO A 107 -2.37 -4.77 -16.90
C PRO A 107 -2.55 -3.78 -15.75
N LEU A 108 -2.85 -4.27 -14.54
CA LEU A 108 -2.99 -3.42 -13.36
C LEU A 108 -1.67 -2.74 -13.02
N ILE A 109 -0.57 -3.49 -13.04
CA ILE A 109 0.76 -2.96 -12.74
C ILE A 109 1.21 -1.98 -13.82
N ASP A 110 1.02 -2.32 -15.10
CA ASP A 110 1.48 -1.51 -16.21
C ASP A 110 0.77 -0.15 -16.25
N SER A 111 -0.55 -0.12 -16.02
CA SER A 111 -1.35 1.11 -15.96
C SER A 111 -0.97 2.08 -14.83
N ARG A 112 -0.20 1.63 -13.83
CA ARG A 112 0.24 2.44 -12.68
C ARG A 112 1.70 2.87 -12.77
N ARG A 113 2.47 2.38 -13.74
CA ARG A 113 3.86 2.80 -13.94
C ARG A 113 3.92 4.25 -14.41
N LEU A 114 4.89 5.01 -13.91
CA LEU A 114 5.17 6.35 -14.40
C LEU A 114 5.69 6.31 -15.86
N PRO A 115 5.02 6.99 -16.81
CA PRO A 115 5.55 7.14 -18.17
C PRO A 115 6.92 7.84 -18.16
N GLY A 116 7.86 7.33 -18.94
CA GLY A 116 9.21 7.90 -19.05
C GLY A 116 10.14 7.64 -17.84
N ALA A 117 9.66 7.04 -16.76
CA ALA A 117 10.51 6.64 -15.65
C ALA A 117 11.29 5.34 -15.96
N ASN A 118 12.44 5.15 -15.31
CA ASN A 118 13.26 3.95 -15.46
C ASN A 118 12.67 2.77 -14.65
N ILE A 119 11.53 2.28 -15.12
CA ILE A 119 10.74 1.22 -14.49
C ILE A 119 10.49 0.18 -15.56
N SER A 120 10.83 -1.08 -15.29
CA SER A 120 10.53 -2.20 -16.17
C SER A 120 9.47 -3.13 -15.54
N LEU A 121 8.71 -3.83 -16.39
CA LEU A 121 7.79 -4.87 -15.98
C LEU A 121 8.35 -6.23 -16.40
N ARG A 122 8.32 -7.20 -15.49
CA ARG A 122 8.71 -8.59 -15.75
C ARG A 122 7.58 -9.52 -15.34
N ILE A 123 7.22 -10.42 -16.25
CA ILE A 123 6.09 -11.34 -16.06
C ILE A 123 6.66 -12.72 -15.71
N LEU A 124 6.28 -13.24 -14.54
CA LEU A 124 6.55 -14.62 -14.16
C LEU A 124 5.33 -15.48 -14.48
N PRO A 125 5.52 -16.66 -15.10
CA PRO A 125 4.40 -17.57 -15.35
C PRO A 125 3.81 -18.05 -14.02
N PHE A 126 2.52 -17.82 -13.80
CA PHE A 126 1.81 -18.43 -12.69
C PHE A 126 1.58 -19.92 -12.97
N PRO A 127 1.60 -20.80 -11.95
CA PRO A 127 1.32 -22.21 -12.14
C PRO A 127 -0.01 -22.47 -12.87
N SER A 128 0.01 -23.41 -13.82
CA SER A 128 -1.11 -23.63 -14.73
C SER A 128 -2.36 -24.17 -14.01
N PRO A 129 -3.56 -23.96 -14.58
CA PRO A 129 -4.81 -24.52 -14.06
C PRO A 129 -4.76 -26.03 -13.78
N ALA A 130 -4.03 -26.79 -14.60
CA ALA A 130 -3.86 -28.23 -14.42
C ALA A 130 -3.07 -28.58 -13.15
N LEU A 131 -2.16 -27.70 -12.72
CA LEU A 131 -1.36 -27.89 -11.51
C LEU A 131 -2.05 -27.32 -10.26
N THR A 132 -2.80 -26.23 -10.41
CA THR A 132 -3.41 -25.52 -9.28
C THR A 132 -4.85 -25.96 -8.98
N GLY A 133 -5.56 -26.49 -9.97
CA GLY A 133 -7.00 -26.71 -9.88
C GLY A 133 -7.83 -25.42 -9.81
N LEU A 134 -7.24 -24.27 -10.17
CA LEU A 134 -7.94 -22.99 -10.29
C LEU A 134 -8.50 -22.78 -11.70
N PRO A 135 -9.56 -21.99 -11.88
CA PRO A 135 -10.03 -21.60 -13.21
C PRO A 135 -8.93 -20.88 -14.02
N PRO A 136 -8.91 -21.03 -15.37
CA PRO A 136 -7.97 -20.31 -16.23
C PRO A 136 -8.05 -18.79 -16.03
N GLY A 137 -6.90 -18.13 -15.96
CA GLY A 137 -6.79 -16.68 -15.84
C GLY A 137 -6.87 -16.11 -14.42
N ILE A 138 -7.19 -16.93 -13.41
CA ILE A 138 -7.27 -16.46 -12.03
C ILE A 138 -5.89 -16.51 -11.35
N GLU A 139 -5.28 -15.34 -11.21
CA GLU A 139 -3.97 -15.18 -10.57
C GLU A 139 -3.98 -14.08 -9.49
N ASN A 140 -5.16 -13.59 -9.09
CA ASN A 140 -5.32 -12.61 -8.02
C ASN A 140 -6.23 -13.16 -6.91
N ILE A 141 -5.77 -13.08 -5.66
CA ILE A 141 -6.55 -13.61 -4.54
C ILE A 141 -7.87 -12.87 -4.33
N ALA A 142 -7.97 -11.60 -4.75
CA ALA A 142 -9.20 -10.82 -4.63
C ALA A 142 -10.35 -11.32 -5.52
N GLU A 143 -10.03 -12.11 -6.55
CA GLU A 143 -11.00 -12.73 -7.44
C GLU A 143 -11.63 -14.01 -6.83
N LEU A 144 -11.03 -14.54 -5.77
CA LEU A 144 -11.45 -15.80 -5.12
C LEU A 144 -12.42 -15.54 -3.98
N SER A 145 -13.56 -16.24 -3.95
CA SER A 145 -14.62 -16.06 -2.95
C SER A 145 -14.76 -17.18 -1.93
N ASP A 146 -14.23 -18.36 -2.21
CA ASP A 146 -14.35 -19.53 -1.34
C ASP A 146 -12.99 -19.95 -0.76
N SER A 147 -13.03 -20.61 0.38
CA SER A 147 -11.83 -21.00 1.14
C SER A 147 -10.98 -22.05 0.42
N ASP A 148 -11.57 -22.90 -0.42
CA ASP A 148 -10.84 -23.98 -1.10
C ASP A 148 -10.01 -23.40 -2.26
N SER A 149 -10.59 -22.53 -3.08
CA SER A 149 -9.87 -21.81 -4.13
C SER A 149 -8.76 -20.93 -3.54
N VAL A 150 -9.03 -20.21 -2.44
CA VAL A 150 -7.99 -19.45 -1.72
C VAL A 150 -6.85 -20.37 -1.27
N ASN A 151 -7.17 -21.55 -0.73
CA ASN A 151 -6.15 -22.51 -0.31
C ASN A 151 -5.30 -23.00 -1.49
N ARG A 152 -5.93 -23.37 -2.62
CA ARG A 152 -5.24 -23.79 -3.85
C ARG A 152 -4.32 -22.70 -4.41
N PHE A 153 -4.79 -21.46 -4.39
CA PHE A 153 -3.99 -20.30 -4.78
C PHE A 153 -2.73 -20.15 -3.92
N MET A 154 -2.87 -20.24 -2.59
CA MET A 154 -1.72 -20.14 -1.68
C MET A 154 -0.74 -21.31 -1.84
N VAL A 155 -1.21 -22.52 -2.12
CA VAL A 155 -0.35 -23.68 -2.44
C VAL A 155 0.42 -23.48 -3.75
N ALA A 156 -0.15 -22.75 -4.72
CA ALA A 156 0.50 -22.47 -6.00
C ALA A 156 1.61 -21.42 -5.89
N VAL A 157 1.47 -20.43 -4.99
CA VAL A 157 2.38 -19.28 -4.87
C VAL A 157 3.88 -19.66 -4.81
N PRO A 158 4.32 -20.66 -4.02
CA PRO A 158 5.72 -21.10 -3.99
C PRO A 158 6.28 -21.58 -5.34
N GLY A 159 5.42 -21.96 -6.29
CA GLY A 159 5.81 -22.32 -7.66
C GLY A 159 6.48 -21.17 -8.43
N LEU A 160 6.34 -19.92 -7.95
CA LEU A 160 7.02 -18.74 -8.51
C LEU A 160 8.50 -18.64 -8.10
N ARG A 161 8.98 -19.47 -7.16
CA ARG A 161 10.35 -19.41 -6.64
C ARG A 161 11.42 -19.56 -7.70
N GLU A 162 11.32 -20.60 -8.51
CA GLU A 162 12.31 -20.89 -9.55
C GLU A 162 12.27 -19.84 -10.69
N PRO A 163 11.10 -19.46 -11.24
CA PRO A 163 11.01 -18.34 -12.18
C PRO A 163 11.62 -17.03 -11.64
N PHE A 164 11.34 -16.68 -10.39
CA PHE A 164 11.90 -15.47 -9.76
C PHE A 164 13.42 -15.55 -9.60
N SER A 165 13.93 -16.70 -9.14
CA SER A 165 15.37 -16.96 -9.00
C SER A 165 16.10 -16.84 -10.35
N ARG A 166 15.52 -17.37 -11.43
CA ARG A 166 16.04 -17.24 -12.79
C ARG A 166 16.04 -15.79 -13.27
N LEU A 167 14.94 -15.07 -13.07
CA LEU A 167 14.82 -13.66 -13.42
C LEU A 167 15.92 -12.84 -12.75
N LEU A 168 16.16 -13.02 -11.45
CA LEU A 168 17.19 -12.28 -10.72
C LEU A 168 18.61 -12.56 -11.21
N ARG A 169 18.88 -13.75 -11.80
CA ARG A 169 20.16 -14.06 -12.44
C ARG A 169 20.28 -13.41 -13.82
N GLU A 170 19.19 -13.36 -14.57
CA GLU A 170 19.11 -12.78 -15.92
C GLU A 170 19.31 -11.26 -15.91
N ILE A 171 18.63 -10.54 -15.02
CA ILE A 171 18.61 -9.07 -15.01
C ILE A 171 19.76 -8.45 -14.20
N ARG A 172 20.81 -9.22 -13.91
CA ARG A 172 21.94 -8.73 -13.12
C ARG A 172 22.65 -7.56 -13.81
N PRO A 173 23.20 -6.61 -13.04
CA PRO A 173 23.25 -6.59 -11.57
C PRO A 173 21.92 -6.14 -10.92
N VAL A 174 21.57 -6.78 -9.80
CA VAL A 174 20.48 -6.36 -8.90
C VAL A 174 21.09 -5.94 -7.55
N ASP A 175 20.71 -4.76 -7.07
CA ASP A 175 21.26 -4.14 -5.86
C ASP A 175 20.38 -4.37 -4.62
N ALA A 176 19.06 -4.54 -4.79
CA ALA A 176 18.14 -4.96 -3.75
C ALA A 176 16.87 -5.61 -4.32
N VAL A 177 16.19 -6.38 -3.48
CA VAL A 177 14.83 -6.88 -3.71
C VAL A 177 13.93 -6.33 -2.61
N VAL A 178 12.80 -5.75 -2.97
CA VAL A 178 11.66 -5.49 -2.09
C VAL A 178 10.59 -6.52 -2.46
N SER A 179 10.36 -7.50 -1.58
CA SER A 179 9.37 -8.54 -1.83
C SER A 179 8.35 -8.61 -0.70
N ASP A 180 7.15 -9.02 -1.07
CA ASP A 180 6.02 -9.10 -0.16
C ASP A 180 6.28 -10.04 1.04
N TYR A 181 5.65 -9.75 2.17
CA TYR A 181 5.64 -10.57 3.37
C TYR A 181 5.19 -12.00 3.10
N PHE A 182 4.23 -12.20 2.18
CA PHE A 182 3.74 -13.52 1.80
C PHE A 182 4.70 -14.35 0.93
N PHE A 183 5.92 -13.87 0.67
CA PHE A 183 6.97 -14.58 -0.05
C PHE A 183 8.22 -14.83 0.81
N PRO A 184 8.13 -15.56 1.94
CA PRO A 184 9.31 -15.87 2.77
C PRO A 184 10.41 -16.60 1.98
N TRP A 185 10.04 -17.42 1.01
CA TRP A 185 10.96 -18.12 0.11
C TRP A 185 11.85 -17.19 -0.74
N THR A 186 11.55 -15.90 -0.85
CA THR A 186 12.44 -14.93 -1.52
C THR A 186 13.69 -14.62 -0.71
N ILE A 187 13.68 -14.86 0.61
CA ILE A 187 14.83 -14.69 1.50
C ILE A 187 16.01 -15.58 1.06
N PRO A 188 15.89 -16.91 1.03
CA PRO A 188 17.01 -17.77 0.63
C PRO A 188 17.45 -17.54 -0.82
N VAL A 189 16.53 -17.16 -1.72
CA VAL A 189 16.89 -16.80 -3.12
C VAL A 189 17.79 -15.55 -3.15
N ALA A 190 17.44 -14.52 -2.37
CA ALA A 190 18.23 -13.29 -2.31
C ALA A 190 19.59 -13.52 -1.61
N GLU A 191 19.62 -14.33 -0.55
CA GLU A 191 20.84 -14.72 0.16
C GLU A 191 21.82 -15.46 -0.76
N GLU A 192 21.35 -16.46 -1.51
CA GLU A 192 22.17 -17.23 -2.48
C GLU A 192 22.81 -16.30 -3.53
N LEU A 193 22.09 -15.25 -3.91
CA LEU A 193 22.54 -14.28 -4.90
C LEU A 193 23.31 -13.09 -4.29
N GLY A 194 23.50 -13.05 -2.97
CA GLY A 194 24.16 -11.93 -2.28
C GLY A 194 23.44 -10.60 -2.49
N ILE A 195 22.10 -10.61 -2.53
CA ILE A 195 21.23 -9.45 -2.71
C ILE A 195 20.54 -9.14 -1.37
N PRO A 196 20.59 -7.90 -0.86
CA PRO A 196 19.80 -7.53 0.31
C PRO A 196 18.30 -7.56 -0.03
N ARG A 197 17.54 -8.32 0.77
CA ARG A 197 16.07 -8.39 0.67
C ARG A 197 15.41 -7.53 1.74
N LEU A 198 14.55 -6.62 1.31
CA LEU A 198 13.65 -5.84 2.15
C LEU A 198 12.25 -6.47 2.11
N VAL A 199 11.61 -6.58 3.26
CA VAL A 199 10.22 -7.04 3.36
C VAL A 199 9.25 -5.87 3.32
N PHE A 200 8.13 -6.04 2.62
CA PHE A 200 6.99 -5.13 2.63
C PHE A 200 5.73 -5.86 3.10
N HIS A 201 5.09 -5.34 4.14
CA HIS A 201 3.88 -5.95 4.73
C HIS A 201 2.57 -5.32 4.27
N GLY A 202 2.60 -4.10 3.71
CA GLY A 202 1.37 -3.37 3.38
C GLY A 202 0.62 -2.78 4.57
N THR A 203 1.24 -2.69 5.76
CA THR A 203 0.64 -2.13 6.98
C THR A 203 1.57 -1.15 7.69
N GLY A 204 1.08 -0.49 8.76
CA GLY A 204 1.82 0.48 9.59
C GLY A 204 2.55 -0.14 10.80
N PHE A 205 3.35 0.65 11.51
CA PHE A 205 4.17 0.16 12.64
C PHE A 205 3.33 -0.34 13.81
N PHE A 206 2.22 0.31 14.14
CA PHE A 206 1.29 -0.14 15.18
C PHE A 206 0.87 -1.59 14.95
N ALA A 207 0.41 -1.90 13.74
CA ALA A 207 -0.05 -3.24 13.39
C ALA A 207 1.12 -4.25 13.43
N LEU A 208 2.29 -3.88 12.91
CA LEU A 208 3.49 -4.74 12.98
C LEU A 208 3.86 -5.09 14.42
N CYS A 209 3.92 -4.09 15.30
CA CYS A 209 4.20 -4.31 16.72
C CYS A 209 3.09 -5.12 17.40
N ALA A 210 1.82 -4.79 17.13
CA ALA A 210 0.67 -5.48 17.73
C ALA A 210 0.57 -6.95 17.31
N THR A 211 0.91 -7.28 16.07
CA THR A 211 0.92 -8.67 15.59
C THR A 211 2.02 -9.50 16.24
N ALA A 212 3.17 -8.89 16.55
CA ALA A 212 4.27 -9.57 17.24
C ALA A 212 4.12 -9.60 18.77
N ALA A 213 3.18 -8.82 19.33
CA ALA A 213 3.01 -8.69 20.76
C ALA A 213 2.38 -9.95 21.39
N PRO A 214 2.89 -10.43 22.54
CA PRO A 214 2.27 -11.53 23.26
C PRO A 214 0.89 -11.10 23.77
N ALA A 215 -0.14 -11.90 23.52
CA ALA A 215 -1.50 -11.66 24.02
C ALA A 215 -1.72 -12.42 25.34
N THR A 216 -2.03 -11.70 26.42
CA THR A 216 -2.29 -12.28 27.76
C THR A 216 -3.74 -12.04 28.18
N PRO A 217 -4.49 -13.06 28.63
CA PRO A 217 -5.85 -12.89 29.14
C PRO A 217 -5.91 -11.94 30.34
N LEU A 218 -6.92 -11.08 30.39
CA LEU A 218 -7.23 -10.27 31.57
C LEU A 218 -8.28 -10.96 32.44
N GLY A 219 -7.82 -11.66 33.48
CA GLY A 219 -8.70 -12.33 34.45
C GLY A 219 -9.63 -13.36 33.79
N SER A 220 -10.90 -13.39 34.21
CA SER A 220 -11.94 -14.27 33.66
C SER A 220 -12.69 -13.66 32.46
N SER A 221 -12.26 -12.51 31.94
CA SER A 221 -12.95 -11.80 30.86
C SER A 221 -12.58 -12.35 29.47
N ASP A 222 -13.46 -12.14 28.48
CA ASP A 222 -13.20 -12.41 27.06
C ASP A 222 -12.23 -11.38 26.43
N THR A 223 -11.36 -10.78 27.22
CA THR A 223 -10.41 -9.76 26.78
C THR A 223 -8.96 -10.19 26.98
N VAL A 224 -8.10 -9.70 26.09
CA VAL A 224 -6.65 -9.91 26.12
C VAL A 224 -5.94 -8.57 26.07
N VAL A 225 -4.78 -8.50 26.72
CA VAL A 225 -3.85 -7.37 26.59
C VAL A 225 -2.69 -7.77 25.72
N LEU A 226 -2.33 -6.89 24.79
CA LEU A 226 -1.09 -7.02 24.02
C LEU A 226 0.07 -6.45 24.82
N GLY A 227 1.01 -7.33 25.20
CA GLY A 227 2.16 -7.00 26.02
C GLY A 227 3.27 -6.30 25.24
N GLY A 228 4.12 -5.54 25.96
CA GLY A 228 5.32 -4.92 25.39
C GLY A 228 5.08 -3.68 24.53
N LEU A 229 3.83 -3.33 24.20
CA LEU A 229 3.53 -2.17 23.36
C LEU A 229 3.73 -0.82 24.08
N PRO A 230 4.06 0.26 23.35
CA PRO A 230 4.17 1.62 23.90
C PRO A 230 2.92 2.13 24.62
N ARG A 231 1.74 1.65 24.22
CA ARG A 231 0.46 1.96 24.87
C ARG A 231 -0.26 0.67 25.20
N ARG A 232 -1.06 0.71 26.26
CA ARG A 232 -1.89 -0.42 26.66
C ARG A 232 -2.99 -0.64 25.63
N VAL A 233 -2.92 -1.77 24.93
CA VAL A 233 -3.93 -2.21 23.97
C VAL A 233 -4.69 -3.40 24.56
N VAL A 234 -6.00 -3.27 24.66
CA VAL A 234 -6.93 -4.34 25.09
C VAL A 234 -7.80 -4.70 23.90
N MET A 235 -7.91 -5.99 23.62
CA MET A 235 -8.74 -6.52 22.54
C MET A 235 -9.68 -7.60 23.08
N LEU A 236 -10.82 -7.78 22.42
CA LEU A 236 -11.65 -8.97 22.64
C LEU A 236 -10.93 -10.19 22.06
N ARG A 237 -11.13 -11.36 22.66
CA ARG A 237 -10.62 -12.63 22.11
C ARG A 237 -11.13 -12.88 20.69
N SER A 238 -12.36 -12.43 20.38
CA SER A 238 -12.94 -12.51 19.04
C SER A 238 -12.28 -11.61 17.99
N GLN A 239 -11.49 -10.61 18.41
CA GLN A 239 -10.71 -9.74 17.53
C GLN A 239 -9.31 -10.28 17.26
N MET A 240 -8.88 -11.33 17.99
CA MET A 240 -7.58 -11.96 17.78
C MET A 240 -7.63 -12.95 16.61
N PRO A 241 -6.52 -13.13 15.87
CA PRO A 241 -6.45 -14.16 14.83
C PRO A 241 -6.75 -15.55 15.41
N ASP A 242 -7.73 -16.24 14.82
CA ASP A 242 -8.04 -17.62 15.14
C ASP A 242 -7.32 -18.53 14.13
N SER A 243 -6.20 -19.11 14.55
CA SER A 243 -5.41 -20.02 13.71
C SER A 243 -6.21 -21.24 13.25
N GLY A 244 -7.24 -21.66 13.99
CA GLY A 244 -8.12 -22.77 13.60
C GLY A 244 -9.04 -22.45 12.44
N LYS A 245 -9.31 -21.16 12.17
CA LYS A 245 -10.15 -20.69 11.05
C LYS A 245 -9.35 -20.31 9.81
N SER A 246 -8.03 -20.27 9.90
CA SER A 246 -7.17 -19.96 8.76
C SER A 246 -7.08 -21.16 7.81
N PRO A 247 -7.14 -20.95 6.47
CA PRO A 247 -6.92 -22.03 5.52
C PRO A 247 -5.59 -22.75 5.77
N PRO A 248 -5.48 -24.08 5.55
CA PRO A 248 -4.26 -24.84 5.78
C PRO A 248 -2.99 -24.21 5.20
N ALA A 249 -3.05 -23.72 3.96
CA ALA A 249 -1.92 -23.09 3.29
C ALA A 249 -1.44 -21.80 3.98
N PHE A 250 -2.33 -21.02 4.59
CA PHE A 250 -1.92 -19.87 5.40
C PHE A 250 -1.20 -20.29 6.67
N ARG A 251 -1.62 -21.39 7.31
CA ARG A 251 -0.93 -21.92 8.50
C ARG A 251 0.49 -22.36 8.16
N GLU A 252 0.66 -23.07 7.04
CA GLU A 252 1.99 -23.46 6.54
C GLU A 252 2.86 -22.24 6.24
N LEU A 253 2.30 -21.25 5.54
CA LEU A 253 2.99 -20.00 5.23
C LEU A 253 3.42 -19.24 6.49
N PHE A 254 2.55 -19.11 7.49
CA PHE A 254 2.92 -18.44 8.75
C PHE A 254 3.96 -19.24 9.54
N GLY A 255 3.93 -20.58 9.45
CA GLY A 255 5.00 -21.43 9.95
C GLY A 255 6.34 -21.11 9.28
N GLU A 256 6.38 -21.05 7.95
CA GLU A 256 7.60 -20.71 7.20
C GLU A 256 8.10 -19.30 7.57
N ILE A 257 7.20 -18.32 7.66
CA ILE A 257 7.53 -16.95 8.04
C ILE A 257 8.17 -16.91 9.44
N ALA A 258 7.61 -17.64 10.42
CA ALA A 258 8.19 -17.72 11.76
C ALA A 258 9.62 -18.30 11.73
N THR A 259 9.90 -19.30 10.87
CA THR A 259 11.27 -19.85 10.74
C THR A 259 12.26 -18.92 10.03
N THR A 260 11.78 -17.88 9.36
CA THR A 260 12.60 -16.94 8.58
C THR A 260 12.66 -15.52 9.15
N GLU A 261 12.09 -15.34 10.34
CA GLU A 261 12.06 -14.06 11.05
C GLU A 261 13.47 -13.48 11.24
N GLY A 262 13.61 -12.15 11.07
CA GLY A 262 14.88 -11.45 11.25
C GLY A 262 15.93 -11.66 10.15
N ARG A 263 15.73 -12.56 9.18
CA ARG A 263 16.71 -12.83 8.10
C ARG A 263 16.71 -11.82 6.96
N SER A 264 15.63 -11.06 6.81
CA SER A 264 15.59 -9.98 5.82
C SER A 264 16.53 -8.86 6.23
N PHE A 265 17.08 -8.14 5.25
CA PHE A 265 17.97 -7.00 5.50
C PHE A 265 17.29 -5.88 6.31
N GLY A 266 15.97 -5.74 6.14
CA GLY A 266 15.11 -4.87 6.92
C GLY A 266 13.71 -4.77 6.33
N THR A 267 12.91 -3.85 6.86
CA THR A 267 11.49 -3.67 6.53
C THR A 267 11.27 -2.30 5.91
N VAL A 268 10.51 -2.23 4.82
CA VAL A 268 9.98 -0.97 4.30
C VAL A 268 8.52 -0.87 4.70
N VAL A 269 8.14 0.24 5.33
CA VAL A 269 6.80 0.45 5.91
C VAL A 269 6.14 1.64 5.22
N ASN A 270 4.91 1.45 4.74
CA ASN A 270 4.10 2.53 4.18
C ASN A 270 3.43 3.33 5.32
N SER A 271 4.25 4.08 6.03
CA SER A 271 3.86 4.99 7.10
C SER A 271 4.82 6.19 7.14
N PHE A 272 4.54 7.18 7.97
CA PHE A 272 5.37 8.36 8.18
C PHE A 272 5.57 8.63 9.68
N TYR A 273 6.66 9.32 10.02
CA TYR A 273 7.12 9.42 11.40
C TYR A 273 6.07 10.03 12.33
N GLU A 274 5.45 11.12 11.90
CA GLU A 274 4.50 11.91 12.69
C GLU A 274 3.19 11.16 12.99
N LEU A 275 2.86 10.12 12.23
CA LEU A 275 1.66 9.31 12.46
C LEU A 275 1.79 8.43 13.71
N GLU A 276 2.96 7.82 13.91
CA GLU A 276 3.15 6.77 14.90
C GLU A 276 4.58 6.70 15.48
N PRO A 277 5.11 7.82 16.03
CA PRO A 277 6.52 7.93 16.42
C PRO A 277 6.91 6.95 17.54
N ASP A 278 5.99 6.67 18.47
CA ASP A 278 6.22 5.71 19.55
C ASP A 278 6.39 4.29 19.03
N TYR A 279 5.60 3.89 18.02
CA TYR A 279 5.68 2.54 17.44
C TYR A 279 6.87 2.38 16.50
N ILE A 280 7.29 3.45 15.80
CA ILE A 280 8.52 3.44 15.00
C ILE A 280 9.74 3.22 15.90
N ARG A 281 9.85 3.97 17.00
CA ARG A 281 10.92 3.77 17.99
C ARG A 281 10.86 2.39 18.59
N HIS A 282 9.67 1.93 19.00
CA HIS A 282 9.50 0.59 19.55
C HIS A 282 9.95 -0.51 18.58
N PHE A 283 9.51 -0.46 17.32
CA PHE A 283 9.89 -1.45 16.32
C PHE A 283 11.40 -1.45 16.03
N ARG A 284 12.04 -0.29 16.02
CA ARG A 284 13.47 -0.17 15.69
C ARG A 284 14.40 -0.42 16.86
N GLU A 285 14.06 0.10 18.04
CA GLU A 285 14.94 0.12 19.21
C GLU A 285 14.62 -1.03 20.16
N ALA A 286 13.34 -1.18 20.55
CA ALA A 286 12.94 -2.20 21.51
C ALA A 286 12.87 -3.60 20.88
N MET A 287 12.37 -3.71 19.64
CA MET A 287 12.33 -4.97 18.89
C MET A 287 13.60 -5.22 18.05
N GLY A 288 14.48 -4.22 17.92
CA GLY A 288 15.76 -4.36 17.22
C GLY A 288 15.66 -4.49 15.69
N HIS A 289 14.53 -4.15 15.08
CA HIS A 289 14.36 -4.28 13.64
C HIS A 289 14.96 -3.11 12.87
N ARG A 290 15.50 -3.40 11.69
CA ARG A 290 15.89 -2.36 10.74
C ARG A 290 14.69 -2.00 9.87
N ALA A 291 14.21 -0.76 9.93
CA ALA A 291 13.01 -0.34 9.19
C ALA A 291 13.09 1.07 8.62
N TRP A 292 12.43 1.32 7.49
CA TRP A 292 12.32 2.63 6.85
C TRP A 292 10.86 2.96 6.54
N HIS A 293 10.42 4.15 6.96
CA HIS A 293 9.06 4.66 6.76
C HIS A 293 8.99 5.55 5.51
N VAL A 294 8.52 5.00 4.39
CA VAL A 294 8.55 5.68 3.08
C VAL A 294 7.19 6.20 2.64
N GLY A 295 6.21 6.20 3.55
CA GLY A 295 4.84 6.59 3.30
C GLY A 295 4.53 8.06 3.59
N PRO A 296 3.28 8.49 3.36
CA PRO A 296 2.23 7.70 2.69
C PRO A 296 2.47 7.65 1.16
N ILE A 297 2.75 6.46 0.64
CA ILE A 297 3.18 6.25 -0.76
C ILE A 297 2.08 6.67 -1.74
N ALA A 298 0.82 6.57 -1.32
CA ALA A 298 -0.34 7.01 -2.10
C ALA A 298 -0.30 8.51 -2.46
N LEU A 299 0.49 9.33 -1.78
CA LEU A 299 0.68 10.74 -2.15
C LEU A 299 1.64 10.94 -3.33
N PHE A 300 2.36 9.91 -3.75
CA PHE A 300 3.21 9.98 -4.92
C PHE A 300 2.36 9.82 -6.19
N GLY A 301 2.08 10.94 -6.85
CA GLY A 301 1.18 11.01 -8.00
C GLY A 301 1.75 10.31 -9.23
N ARG A 302 0.83 9.88 -10.11
CA ARG A 302 1.15 9.21 -11.40
C ARG A 302 1.82 10.10 -12.45
N ASP A 303 2.07 11.37 -12.13
CA ASP A 303 2.89 12.31 -12.92
C ASP A 303 4.28 12.53 -12.31
N GLY A 304 4.64 11.75 -11.27
CA GLY A 304 5.89 11.93 -10.52
C GLY A 304 5.89 13.11 -9.55
N THR A 305 4.75 13.76 -9.33
CA THR A 305 4.59 14.86 -8.38
C THR A 305 3.80 14.43 -7.14
N LEU A 306 4.05 15.07 -5.99
CA LEU A 306 3.23 14.82 -4.79
C LEU A 306 1.81 15.35 -5.04
N LEU A 307 0.78 14.58 -4.70
CA LEU A 307 -0.64 14.95 -4.82
C LEU A 307 -0.96 16.32 -4.19
N GLN A 308 -0.21 16.74 -3.16
CA GLN A 308 -0.33 18.07 -2.57
C GLN A 308 -0.12 19.22 -3.57
N ARG A 309 0.67 19.03 -4.64
CA ARG A 309 0.85 20.03 -5.69
C ARG A 309 -0.40 20.18 -6.57
N ARG A 310 -1.27 19.18 -6.61
CA ARG A 310 -2.57 19.21 -7.31
C ARG A 310 -3.70 19.79 -6.45
N LEU A 311 -3.57 19.78 -5.12
CA LEU A 311 -4.52 20.39 -4.19
C LEU A 311 -4.33 21.90 -4.03
N ARG A 312 -3.34 22.50 -4.70
CA ARG A 312 -3.28 23.96 -4.85
C ARG A 312 -4.35 24.36 -5.87
N PRO A 313 -5.21 25.35 -5.60
CA PRO A 313 -6.15 25.85 -6.59
C PRO A 313 -5.38 26.22 -7.86
N LYS A 314 -5.74 25.61 -8.99
CA LYS A 314 -5.27 26.08 -10.30
C LYS A 314 -5.95 27.41 -10.56
N GLU A 315 -5.29 28.51 -10.26
CA GLU A 315 -5.70 29.79 -10.85
C GLU A 315 -5.41 29.74 -12.35
N LYS A 316 -6.49 29.76 -13.16
CA LYS A 316 -6.53 30.00 -14.61
C LYS A 316 -5.86 28.94 -15.49
N GLN A 317 -6.59 27.86 -15.73
CA GLN A 317 -6.34 26.98 -16.88
C GLN A 317 -7.64 26.32 -17.35
N GLU A 318 -8.74 27.08 -17.37
CA GLU A 318 -10.10 26.57 -17.66
C GLU A 318 -10.45 26.57 -19.17
N ASP A 319 -9.66 27.25 -20.02
CA ASP A 319 -10.13 27.53 -21.39
C ASP A 319 -9.77 26.46 -22.43
N GLU A 320 -8.80 25.56 -22.18
CA GLU A 320 -8.36 24.57 -23.18
C GLU A 320 -8.98 23.16 -22.99
N GLU A 321 -9.28 22.74 -21.75
CA GLU A 321 -9.87 21.41 -21.46
C GLU A 321 -11.40 21.32 -21.68
N ALA A 322 -12.06 22.46 -21.92
CA ALA A 322 -13.51 22.53 -22.12
C ALA A 322 -13.93 22.10 -23.54
N GLN A 323 -13.01 22.12 -24.52
CA GLN A 323 -13.34 21.91 -25.92
C GLN A 323 -13.39 20.42 -26.33
N GLU A 324 -12.65 19.53 -25.66
CA GLU A 324 -12.57 18.09 -26.01
C GLU A 324 -13.70 17.22 -25.40
N ARG A 325 -14.52 17.75 -24.49
CA ARG A 325 -15.55 16.96 -23.76
C ARG A 325 -16.94 16.92 -24.43
N LYS A 326 -17.09 17.49 -25.63
CA LYS A 326 -18.41 17.66 -26.27
C LYS A 326 -18.92 16.49 -27.11
N GLU A 327 -18.21 15.37 -27.22
CA GLU A 327 -18.68 14.22 -28.00
C GLU A 327 -18.54 12.90 -27.23
N GLN A 328 -19.45 12.68 -26.26
CA GLN A 328 -19.79 11.34 -25.76
C GLN A 328 -21.11 11.42 -24.98
N THR A 329 -22.21 11.12 -25.67
CA THR A 329 -23.53 10.90 -25.07
C THR A 329 -23.63 9.48 -24.52
N HIS A 330 -23.50 9.30 -23.20
CA HIS A 330 -24.03 8.16 -22.44
C HIS A 330 -24.30 8.57 -20.97
N GLU A 331 -25.19 7.83 -20.31
CA GLU A 331 -25.98 8.11 -19.10
C GLU A 331 -25.36 8.99 -17.99
N PRO A 332 -26.17 9.82 -17.29
CA PRO A 332 -25.70 10.86 -16.35
C PRO A 332 -25.19 10.35 -15.00
N THR A 333 -25.02 9.04 -14.81
CA THR A 333 -24.57 8.44 -13.54
C THR A 333 -23.10 8.02 -13.64
N GLY A 334 -22.15 8.90 -13.30
CA GLY A 334 -20.77 8.49 -13.02
C GLY A 334 -19.63 9.31 -13.65
N SER A 335 -19.91 10.46 -14.27
CA SER A 335 -18.83 11.38 -14.68
C SER A 335 -18.18 12.04 -13.45
N SER A 336 -16.85 12.13 -13.42
CA SER A 336 -16.10 12.84 -12.38
C SER A 336 -16.60 14.28 -12.18
N SER A 337 -17.10 14.95 -13.23
CA SER A 337 -17.67 16.30 -13.14
C SER A 337 -18.94 16.33 -12.28
N TYR A 338 -19.86 15.39 -12.53
CA TYR A 338 -21.12 15.31 -11.80
C TYR A 338 -20.90 15.02 -10.31
N LEU A 339 -19.96 14.13 -9.99
CA LEU A 339 -19.62 13.83 -8.59
C LEU A 339 -19.08 15.06 -7.86
N ILE A 340 -18.21 15.84 -8.50
CA ILE A 340 -17.65 17.07 -7.93
C ILE A 340 -18.75 18.12 -7.76
N GLU A 341 -19.59 18.34 -8.77
CA GLU A 341 -20.72 19.26 -8.68
C GLU A 341 -21.70 18.88 -7.57
N TRP A 342 -21.94 17.58 -7.36
CA TRP A 342 -22.79 17.11 -6.27
C TRP A 342 -22.12 17.35 -4.90
N LEU A 343 -20.81 17.11 -4.78
CA LEU A 343 -20.05 17.40 -3.57
C LEU A 343 -20.02 18.90 -3.24
N ASP A 344 -19.90 19.78 -4.25
CA ASP A 344 -19.86 21.24 -4.09
C ASP A 344 -21.18 21.82 -3.55
N ARG A 345 -22.30 21.09 -3.73
CA ARG A 345 -23.61 21.47 -3.16
C ARG A 345 -23.74 21.13 -1.67
N ASN A 346 -22.84 20.31 -1.13
CA ASN A 346 -22.88 19.87 0.25
C ASN A 346 -21.96 20.72 1.16
N ARG A 347 -22.24 20.73 2.46
CA ARG A 347 -21.41 21.47 3.42
C ARG A 347 -20.07 20.74 3.64
N PRO A 348 -18.96 21.47 3.89
CA PRO A 348 -17.70 20.82 4.24
C PRO A 348 -17.84 19.89 5.45
N GLY A 349 -17.34 18.66 5.32
CA GLY A 349 -17.40 17.64 6.38
C GLY A 349 -18.78 17.03 6.63
N SER A 350 -19.76 17.23 5.73
CA SER A 350 -21.13 16.70 5.94
C SER A 350 -21.47 15.42 5.19
N VAL A 351 -20.61 14.94 4.28
CA VAL A 351 -20.89 13.79 3.42
C VAL A 351 -20.20 12.52 3.95
N ILE A 352 -20.94 11.43 4.06
CA ILE A 352 -20.40 10.10 4.39
C ILE A 352 -19.93 9.40 3.12
N TYR A 353 -18.68 8.97 3.07
CA TYR A 353 -18.17 8.11 2.00
C TYR A 353 -18.10 6.65 2.47
N VAL A 354 -18.80 5.76 1.77
CA VAL A 354 -18.87 4.33 2.06
C VAL A 354 -18.25 3.53 0.93
N CYS A 355 -17.13 2.87 1.21
CA CYS A 355 -16.43 1.99 0.28
C CYS A 355 -15.66 0.91 1.05
N PHE A 356 -15.93 -0.36 0.74
CA PHE A 356 -15.27 -1.51 1.37
C PHE A 356 -14.11 -2.08 0.54
N GLY A 357 -13.71 -1.38 -0.52
CA GLY A 357 -12.64 -1.79 -1.43
C GLY A 357 -12.94 -3.05 -2.23
N SER A 358 -11.96 -3.53 -3.00
CA SER A 358 -12.13 -4.68 -3.91
C SER A 358 -12.15 -6.03 -3.21
N MET A 359 -11.68 -6.12 -1.96
CA MET A 359 -11.69 -7.37 -1.18
C MET A 359 -12.89 -7.48 -0.25
N GLY A 360 -13.52 -6.36 0.13
CA GLY A 360 -14.73 -6.37 0.94
C GLY A 360 -15.87 -7.07 0.20
N ARG A 361 -16.45 -8.08 0.84
CA ARG A 361 -17.66 -8.76 0.37
C ARG A 361 -18.71 -8.72 1.48
N LEU A 362 -19.85 -8.12 1.17
CA LEU A 362 -20.98 -8.03 2.09
C LEU A 362 -22.10 -8.92 1.57
N GLY A 363 -22.68 -9.75 2.44
CA GLY A 363 -23.86 -10.53 2.08
C GLY A 363 -25.07 -9.63 1.87
N ALA A 364 -26.07 -10.12 1.13
CA ALA A 364 -27.29 -9.36 0.80
C ALA A 364 -27.99 -8.76 2.03
N ALA A 365 -28.07 -9.50 3.14
CA ALA A 365 -28.64 -9.01 4.39
C ALA A 365 -27.84 -7.83 4.98
N GLN A 366 -26.51 -7.86 4.89
CA GLN A 366 -25.65 -6.79 5.38
C GLN A 366 -25.77 -5.53 4.51
N LEU A 367 -25.86 -5.70 3.18
CA LEU A 367 -26.12 -4.60 2.25
C LEU A 367 -27.49 -3.95 2.52
N ALA A 368 -28.53 -4.75 2.77
CA ALA A 368 -29.86 -4.24 3.10
C ALA A 368 -29.87 -3.44 4.41
N GLN A 369 -29.16 -3.91 5.45
CA GLN A 369 -29.02 -3.17 6.71
C GLN A 369 -28.22 -1.88 6.55
N LEU A 370 -27.17 -1.90 5.72
CA LEU A 370 -26.40 -0.70 5.40
C LEU A 370 -27.26 0.35 4.67
N ALA A 371 -28.05 -0.08 3.68
CA ALA A 371 -28.99 0.78 2.97
C ALA A 371 -30.01 1.40 3.94
N PHE A 372 -30.62 0.59 4.80
CA PHE A 372 -31.55 1.08 5.83
C PHE A 372 -30.89 2.08 6.78
N GLY A 373 -29.65 1.81 7.22
CA GLY A 373 -28.89 2.71 8.08
C GLY A 373 -28.57 4.05 7.41
N LEU A 374 -28.15 4.04 6.15
CA LEU A 374 -27.89 5.26 5.37
C LEU A 374 -29.16 6.08 5.16
N GLU A 375 -30.27 5.41 4.86
CA GLU A 375 -31.59 6.04 4.74
C GLU A 375 -32.00 6.69 6.08
N ALA A 376 -31.95 5.95 7.18
CA ALA A 376 -32.35 6.45 8.49
C ALA A 376 -31.41 7.53 9.07
N SER A 377 -30.16 7.60 8.59
CA SER A 377 -29.16 8.55 9.12
C SER A 377 -29.47 10.02 8.80
N ASP A 378 -30.23 10.27 7.72
CA ASP A 378 -30.50 11.62 7.17
C ASP A 378 -29.24 12.42 6.78
N TYR A 379 -28.06 11.78 6.73
CA TYR A 379 -26.85 12.39 6.22
C TYR A 379 -26.74 12.24 4.70
N PRO A 380 -26.13 13.21 4.00
CA PRO A 380 -25.68 13.01 2.64
C PRO A 380 -24.61 11.92 2.56
N PHE A 381 -24.67 11.07 1.54
CA PHE A 381 -23.72 9.97 1.38
C PHE A 381 -23.36 9.66 -0.07
N ILE A 382 -22.16 9.13 -0.24
CA ILE A 382 -21.70 8.45 -1.45
C ILE A 382 -21.40 7.00 -1.07
N TRP A 383 -22.05 6.05 -1.72
CA TRP A 383 -21.85 4.64 -1.48
C TRP A 383 -21.40 3.93 -2.77
N VAL A 384 -20.22 3.31 -2.71
CA VAL A 384 -19.68 2.47 -3.78
C VAL A 384 -20.13 1.02 -3.58
N VAL A 385 -20.78 0.47 -4.60
CA VAL A 385 -21.30 -0.91 -4.65
C VAL A 385 -20.60 -1.67 -5.78
N ARG A 386 -20.35 -2.97 -5.59
CA ARG A 386 -19.72 -3.81 -6.62
C ARG A 386 -20.74 -4.18 -7.70
N ASP A 387 -20.27 -4.43 -8.92
CA ASP A 387 -21.13 -4.86 -10.02
C ASP A 387 -21.85 -6.18 -9.73
N SER A 388 -21.23 -7.08 -8.95
CA SER A 388 -21.81 -8.36 -8.53
C SER A 388 -22.94 -8.24 -7.50
N ASP A 389 -23.11 -7.07 -6.89
CA ASP A 389 -23.95 -6.90 -5.70
C ASP A 389 -25.35 -6.31 -6.04
N ASP A 390 -25.67 -6.07 -7.32
CA ASP A 390 -26.70 -5.09 -7.70
C ASP A 390 -27.84 -5.62 -8.62
N ASP A 391 -27.65 -6.67 -9.42
CA ASP A 391 -28.67 -7.19 -10.36
C ASP A 391 -30.07 -7.47 -9.76
N ASP A 392 -30.10 -8.16 -8.61
CA ASP A 392 -31.32 -8.77 -8.04
C ASP A 392 -31.60 -8.38 -6.59
N ALA A 393 -30.81 -7.47 -6.01
CA ALA A 393 -30.85 -7.21 -4.59
C ALA A 393 -32.16 -6.49 -4.17
N GLU A 394 -32.92 -7.13 -3.29
CA GLU A 394 -34.26 -6.69 -2.88
C GLU A 394 -34.29 -5.24 -2.32
N TRP A 395 -33.20 -4.79 -1.70
CA TRP A 395 -33.09 -3.45 -1.14
C TRP A 395 -33.06 -2.34 -2.23
N LEU A 396 -32.48 -2.61 -3.41
CA LEU A 396 -32.53 -1.71 -4.57
C LEU A 396 -33.92 -1.71 -5.21
N ARG A 397 -34.54 -2.89 -5.37
CA ARG A 397 -35.86 -3.06 -5.99
C ARG A 397 -36.99 -2.35 -5.26
N ARG A 398 -36.82 -2.08 -3.96
CA ARG A 398 -37.81 -1.34 -3.16
C ARG A 398 -37.75 0.16 -3.37
N GLY A 399 -36.98 0.69 -4.33
CA GLY A 399 -36.94 2.12 -4.65
C GLY A 399 -36.00 2.93 -3.76
N PHE A 400 -34.88 2.32 -3.31
CA PHE A 400 -33.93 2.99 -2.43
C PHE A 400 -33.29 4.22 -3.08
N ARG A 401 -32.95 4.14 -4.37
CA ARG A 401 -32.30 5.24 -5.10
C ARG A 401 -33.20 6.47 -5.18
N GLU A 402 -34.49 6.26 -5.37
CA GLU A 402 -35.50 7.30 -5.46
C GLU A 402 -35.73 7.95 -4.09
N ARG A 403 -35.73 7.17 -3.00
CA ARG A 403 -35.93 7.72 -1.64
C ARG A 403 -34.77 8.55 -1.12
N VAL A 404 -33.59 8.41 -1.71
CA VAL A 404 -32.36 9.10 -1.29
C VAL A 404 -31.80 10.01 -2.39
N GLU A 405 -32.54 10.26 -3.47
CA GLU A 405 -32.01 10.94 -4.67
C GLU A 405 -31.47 12.35 -4.39
N ASP A 406 -32.03 13.02 -3.39
CA ASP A 406 -31.68 14.38 -2.96
C ASP A 406 -30.36 14.43 -2.17
N ARG A 407 -29.95 13.31 -1.56
CA ARG A 407 -28.83 13.26 -0.59
C ARG A 407 -27.88 12.08 -0.75
N GLY A 408 -28.17 11.13 -1.62
CA GLY A 408 -27.45 9.87 -1.75
C GLY A 408 -27.01 9.59 -3.17
N LEU A 409 -25.72 9.29 -3.35
CA LEU A 409 -25.17 8.79 -4.61
C LEU A 409 -24.73 7.34 -4.46
N VAL A 410 -25.26 6.45 -5.30
CA VAL A 410 -24.86 5.04 -5.37
C VAL A 410 -24.09 4.77 -6.66
N LEU A 411 -22.79 4.51 -6.52
CA LEU A 411 -21.85 4.31 -7.63
C LEU A 411 -21.57 2.81 -7.81
N LYS A 412 -21.79 2.29 -9.02
CA LYS A 412 -21.48 0.88 -9.38
C LYS A 412 -20.06 0.75 -9.91
N GLY A 413 -19.34 -0.30 -9.49
CA GLY A 413 -18.03 -0.69 -10.04
C GLY A 413 -16.93 0.36 -9.85
N TRP A 414 -17.25 1.49 -9.21
CA TRP A 414 -16.44 2.69 -9.24
C TRP A 414 -15.37 2.61 -8.16
N SER A 415 -14.19 2.15 -8.54
CA SER A 415 -12.99 2.46 -7.77
C SER A 415 -12.65 3.94 -8.00
N LEU A 416 -12.68 4.77 -6.94
CA LEU A 416 -11.88 5.99 -6.91
C LEU A 416 -10.42 5.56 -7.05
N ARG A 417 -9.98 5.45 -8.30
CA ARG A 417 -8.58 5.23 -8.66
C ARG A 417 -7.85 6.54 -8.39
N HIS A 418 -7.63 6.84 -7.11
CA HIS A 418 -6.64 7.82 -6.73
C HIS A 418 -5.24 7.37 -7.20
#